data_AF-A0A7M7HLE1-F1
#
_entry.id   AF-A0A7M7HLE1-F1
#
_cell.length_a   1.000
_cell.length_b   1.000
_cell.length_c   1.000
_cell.angle_alpha   90.00
_cell.angle_beta   90.00
_cell.angle_gamma   90.00
#
_symmetry.space_group_name_H-M   'P 1'
#
loop_
_entity.id
_entity.type
_entity.pdbx_description
1 polymer ?
#
loop_
_entity_poly.entity_id
_entity_poly.type
_entity_poly.pdbx_seq_one_letter_code
_entity_poly.pdbx_strand_id
1 'polypeptide(L)'
;MRERERGRERSPQPSPGSQSQNDRSKGSKACCFCWCCCCSCSCLTMRNNSSDSNGKKDTPLDIVNGDSNEMPTLDEIRLWHQSFDTLMSSGKGRRKFREFLRSEYSEENLLFWLACEELHKETNSASVEEKARLIYEDYISILSPKEVSLDSSTREIVNNNMVDPTIHAFDEAQKQIYILMLRDSFPRFLNSKMFRNLMETVSRREP
;
A
#
# COMPACT_ATOMS: atom_id res chain seq x y z
N MET A 1 12.57 46.87 70.77
CA MET A 1 11.19 46.44 70.46
C MET A 1 11.03 45.03 71.03
N ARG A 2 10.34 44.89 72.18
CA ARG A 2 9.05 44.17 72.40
C ARG A 2 9.09 42.70 71.97
N GLU A 3 9.18 41.72 72.90
CA GLU A 3 8.06 40.97 73.57
C GLU A 3 7.21 40.14 72.59
N ARG A 4 6.65 38.93 72.83
CA ARG A 4 6.59 37.92 73.91
C ARG A 4 5.84 36.70 73.31
N GLU A 5 6.14 35.50 73.84
CA GLU A 5 5.25 34.36 74.19
C GLU A 5 4.27 33.62 73.21
N ARG A 6 4.42 32.28 73.28
CA ARG A 6 3.42 31.18 73.43
C ARG A 6 2.34 30.93 72.36
N GLY A 7 2.09 29.65 72.10
CA GLY A 7 0.75 29.18 71.72
C GLY A 7 0.72 27.87 70.93
N ARG A 8 0.61 26.74 71.65
CA ARG A 8 0.22 25.43 71.12
C ARG A 8 -1.30 25.31 71.34
N GLU A 9 -2.09 25.12 70.29
CA GLU A 9 -3.50 24.75 70.40
C GLU A 9 -3.86 23.61 69.45
N ARG A 10 -4.82 22.81 69.88
CA ARG A 10 -5.12 21.44 69.45
C ARG A 10 -6.64 21.33 69.27
N SER A 11 -7.07 20.62 68.21
CA SER A 11 -8.36 19.89 68.04
C SER A 11 -9.60 20.71 67.59
N PRO A 12 -10.69 20.10 67.02
CA PRO A 12 -11.00 18.66 66.87
C PRO A 12 -11.54 18.15 65.49
N GLN A 13 -11.63 16.82 65.40
CA GLN A 13 -12.28 15.87 64.44
C GLN A 13 -13.79 16.16 64.15
N PRO A 14 -14.48 15.62 63.09
CA PRO A 14 -14.60 14.17 62.77
C PRO A 14 -14.80 13.74 61.28
N SER A 15 -14.70 12.42 61.02
CA SER A 15 -15.22 11.68 59.84
C SER A 15 -16.61 11.07 60.15
N PRO A 16 -17.29 10.26 59.31
CA PRO A 16 -17.37 10.16 57.84
C PRO A 16 -18.83 10.33 57.32
N GLY A 17 -19.00 10.72 56.06
CA GLY A 17 -20.31 10.77 55.38
C GLY A 17 -20.26 10.06 54.04
N SER A 18 -20.89 8.89 53.98
CA SER A 18 -21.09 8.04 52.80
C SER A 18 -22.10 8.63 51.82
N GLN A 19 -21.77 8.69 50.53
CA GLN A 19 -22.68 8.59 49.37
C GLN A 19 -21.82 8.46 48.10
N SER A 20 -21.52 7.22 47.69
CA SER A 20 -22.11 6.55 46.52
C SER A 20 -22.02 7.29 45.18
N GLN A 21 -21.16 6.73 44.33
CA GLN A 21 -21.36 6.46 42.90
C GLN A 21 -21.45 7.66 41.94
N ASN A 22 -20.34 7.92 41.24
CA ASN A 22 -20.33 7.81 39.77
C ASN A 22 -18.90 7.79 39.24
N ASP A 23 -18.31 6.60 39.25
CA ASP A 23 -17.12 6.28 38.46
C ASP A 23 -17.54 6.26 36.99
N ARG A 24 -17.35 7.39 36.28
CA ARG A 24 -17.37 7.42 34.81
C ARG A 24 -15.95 7.28 34.31
N SER A 25 -15.41 6.09 34.51
CA SER A 25 -14.37 5.50 33.69
C SER A 25 -14.80 5.60 32.22
N LYS A 26 -14.35 6.66 31.55
CA LYS A 26 -14.28 6.70 30.09
C LYS A 26 -13.23 5.66 29.71
N GLY A 27 -13.67 4.41 29.60
CA GLY A 27 -12.89 3.35 29.00
C GLY A 27 -12.46 3.82 27.62
N SER A 28 -11.15 3.99 27.45
CA SER A 28 -10.51 4.06 26.14
C SER A 28 -11.08 2.91 25.32
N LYS A 29 -11.78 3.24 24.24
CA LYS A 29 -12.07 2.27 23.18
C LYS A 29 -10.72 1.89 22.59
N ALA A 30 -10.11 0.84 23.14
CA ALA A 30 -9.13 0.07 22.41
C ALA A 30 -9.89 -0.50 21.22
N CYS A 31 -9.87 0.21 20.11
CA CYS A 31 -10.31 -0.32 18.84
C CYS A 31 -9.34 -1.46 18.51
N CYS A 32 -9.79 -2.69 18.72
CA CYS A 32 -9.18 -3.83 18.06
C CYS A 32 -9.39 -3.60 16.55
N PHE A 33 -8.42 -2.95 15.91
CA PHE A 33 -8.27 -2.93 14.46
C PHE A 33 -7.85 -4.33 14.00
N CYS A 34 -8.73 -5.30 14.23
CA CYS A 34 -8.69 -6.55 13.52
C CYS A 34 -9.51 -6.32 12.25
N TRP A 35 -8.86 -5.78 11.23
CA TRP A 35 -9.41 -5.71 9.87
C TRP A 35 -9.72 -7.12 9.32
N CYS A 36 -9.27 -8.17 10.00
CA CYS A 36 -9.53 -9.59 9.73
C CYS A 36 -10.72 -10.21 10.48
N CYS A 37 -11.65 -9.46 11.07
CA CYS A 37 -12.77 -10.10 11.79
C CYS A 37 -13.84 -10.67 10.84
N CYS A 38 -13.53 -11.83 10.26
CA CYS A 38 -14.51 -12.87 9.93
C CYS A 38 -15.29 -13.21 11.21
N CYS A 39 -16.35 -12.46 11.47
CA CYS A 39 -17.34 -12.84 12.46
C CYS A 39 -18.11 -14.02 11.88
N SER A 40 -18.03 -15.17 12.56
CA SER A 40 -18.95 -16.28 12.35
C SER A 40 -20.38 -15.78 12.54
N CYS A 41 -21.11 -15.55 11.44
CA CYS A 41 -22.54 -15.28 11.47
C CYS A 41 -23.21 -16.08 10.35
N SER A 42 -23.88 -17.14 10.77
CA SER A 42 -24.87 -17.88 10.01
C SER A 42 -26.00 -16.95 9.58
N CYS A 43 -25.92 -16.38 8.36
CA CYS A 43 -27.03 -15.66 7.74
C CYS A 43 -27.14 -16.03 6.27
N LEU A 44 -27.72 -17.21 6.02
CA LEU A 44 -28.37 -17.55 4.76
C LEU A 44 -29.39 -16.45 4.45
N THR A 45 -29.18 -15.67 3.39
CA THR A 45 -30.23 -15.25 2.46
C THR A 45 -29.54 -14.74 1.20
N MET A 46 -29.57 -15.56 0.16
CA MET A 46 -29.33 -15.11 -1.21
C MET A 46 -30.29 -13.98 -1.51
N ARG A 47 -29.77 -12.75 -1.60
CA ARG A 47 -30.48 -11.62 -2.18
C ARG A 47 -29.72 -11.24 -3.44
N ASN A 48 -30.14 -11.87 -4.53
CA ASN A 48 -29.75 -11.51 -5.87
C ASN A 48 -30.24 -10.08 -6.13
N ASN A 49 -29.33 -9.11 -6.09
CA ASN A 49 -29.58 -7.78 -6.62
C ASN A 49 -28.68 -7.61 -7.83
N SER A 50 -29.25 -7.92 -8.99
CA SER A 50 -28.69 -7.57 -10.29
C SER A 50 -28.68 -6.05 -10.42
N SER A 51 -27.59 -5.43 -9.98
CA SER A 51 -27.24 -4.06 -10.34
C SER A 51 -26.15 -4.14 -11.39
N ASP A 52 -26.60 -4.07 -12.63
CA ASP A 52 -25.79 -3.89 -13.83
C ASP A 52 -25.09 -2.53 -13.75
N SER A 53 -23.81 -2.56 -13.38
CA SER A 53 -22.89 -1.42 -13.46
C SER A 53 -21.67 -1.89 -14.25
N ASN A 54 -21.79 -1.84 -15.57
CA ASN A 54 -20.72 -2.10 -16.52
C ASN A 54 -19.61 -1.04 -16.39
N GLY A 55 -18.74 -1.20 -15.39
CA GLY A 55 -17.46 -0.50 -15.27
C GLY A 55 -16.38 -1.56 -15.24
N LYS A 56 -15.59 -1.68 -16.31
CA LYS A 56 -14.37 -2.49 -16.32
C LYS A 56 -13.49 -2.00 -15.16
N LYS A 57 -13.36 -2.80 -14.10
CA LYS A 57 -12.37 -2.56 -13.05
C LYS A 57 -11.04 -3.02 -13.62
N ASP A 58 -10.28 -2.10 -14.19
CA ASP A 58 -8.95 -2.42 -14.72
C ASP A 58 -8.11 -2.97 -13.55
N THR A 59 -7.69 -4.22 -13.67
CA THR A 59 -6.82 -4.86 -12.69
C THR A 59 -5.39 -4.35 -12.89
N PRO A 60 -4.49 -4.42 -11.88
CA PRO A 60 -3.09 -4.05 -12.07
C PRO A 60 -2.42 -4.77 -13.26
N LEU A 61 -2.91 -5.96 -13.61
CA LEU A 61 -2.49 -6.72 -14.79
C LEU A 61 -2.83 -6.03 -16.12
N ASP A 62 -3.94 -5.30 -16.19
CA ASP A 62 -4.37 -4.61 -17.40
C ASP A 62 -3.49 -3.38 -17.69
N ILE A 63 -2.97 -2.72 -16.64
CA ILE A 63 -2.04 -1.58 -16.75
C ILE A 63 -0.65 -2.00 -17.25
N VAL A 64 -0.19 -3.19 -16.82
CA VAL A 64 1.04 -3.80 -17.38
C VAL A 64 0.85 -4.09 -18.87
N ASN A 65 -0.37 -4.43 -19.27
CA ASN A 65 -0.68 -4.97 -20.58
C ASN A 65 -1.11 -3.94 -21.63
N GLY A 66 -0.87 -2.63 -21.42
CA GLY A 66 -1.17 -1.53 -22.37
C GLY A 66 -1.35 -1.98 -23.82
N ASP A 67 -2.56 -1.71 -24.34
CA ASP A 67 -3.39 -2.32 -25.40
C ASP A 67 -2.78 -2.80 -26.74
N SER A 68 -1.51 -3.17 -26.82
CA SER A 68 -0.93 -3.73 -28.04
C SER A 68 0.07 -4.84 -27.73
N ASN A 69 -0.21 -6.03 -28.28
CA ASN A 69 0.73 -7.17 -28.33
C ASN A 69 1.86 -6.94 -29.36
N GLU A 70 2.16 -5.69 -29.64
CA GLU A 70 3.12 -5.27 -30.65
C GLU A 70 4.53 -5.29 -30.08
N MET A 71 5.48 -5.74 -30.89
CA MET A 71 6.89 -5.73 -30.52
C MET A 71 7.39 -4.28 -30.33
N PRO A 72 8.29 -4.04 -29.37
CA PRO A 72 8.93 -2.74 -29.25
C PRO A 72 9.93 -2.50 -30.38
N THR A 73 10.12 -1.24 -30.76
CA THR A 73 11.14 -0.83 -31.73
C THR A 73 12.52 -0.77 -31.09
N LEU A 74 13.59 -0.71 -31.91
CA LEU A 74 14.95 -0.65 -31.39
C LEU A 74 15.18 0.64 -30.59
N ASP A 75 14.61 1.75 -31.04
CA ASP A 75 14.74 3.04 -30.37
C ASP A 75 14.00 3.06 -29.03
N GLU A 76 12.82 2.44 -28.92
CA GLU A 76 12.13 2.25 -27.64
C GLU A 76 13.00 1.47 -26.66
N ILE A 77 13.60 0.35 -27.09
CA ILE A 77 14.47 -0.47 -26.24
C ILE A 77 15.72 0.31 -25.80
N ARG A 78 16.30 1.12 -26.70
CA ARG A 78 17.44 2.00 -26.37
C ARG A 78 17.07 3.04 -25.32
N LEU A 79 15.87 3.62 -25.40
CA LEU A 79 15.39 4.55 -24.38
C LEU A 79 15.21 3.87 -23.03
N TRP A 80 14.69 2.64 -22.99
CA TRP A 80 14.56 1.86 -21.75
C TRP A 80 15.92 1.55 -21.12
N HIS A 81 16.97 1.35 -21.92
CA HIS A 81 18.32 1.13 -21.40
C HIS A 81 18.90 2.39 -20.73
N GLN A 82 18.47 3.58 -21.15
CA GLN A 82 19.00 4.85 -20.64
C GLN A 82 18.37 5.28 -19.31
N SER A 83 17.10 4.95 -19.07
CA SER A 83 16.38 5.37 -17.87
C SER A 83 15.34 4.35 -17.45
N PHE A 84 15.19 4.17 -16.14
CA PHE A 84 14.10 3.36 -15.60
C PHE A 84 12.74 4.06 -15.80
N ASP A 85 12.69 5.39 -15.74
CA ASP A 85 11.45 6.16 -15.95
C ASP A 85 10.87 5.96 -17.36
N THR A 86 11.72 5.89 -18.38
CA THR A 86 11.29 5.63 -19.76
C THR A 86 10.78 4.20 -19.91
N LEU A 87 11.38 3.23 -19.22
CA LEU A 87 10.87 1.86 -19.16
C LEU A 87 9.52 1.78 -18.45
N MET A 88 9.37 2.44 -17.30
CA MET A 88 8.14 2.40 -16.48
C MET A 88 6.97 3.16 -17.11
N SER A 89 7.27 4.17 -17.92
CA SER A 89 6.29 4.93 -18.69
C SER A 89 5.82 4.18 -19.95
N SER A 90 6.58 3.18 -20.43
CA SER A 90 6.23 2.37 -21.59
C SER A 90 5.44 1.13 -21.19
N GLY A 91 4.24 0.94 -21.74
CA GLY A 91 3.47 -0.30 -21.54
C GLY A 91 4.22 -1.56 -22.00
N LYS A 92 4.90 -1.47 -23.15
CA LYS A 92 5.76 -2.55 -23.66
C LYS A 92 6.97 -2.80 -22.74
N GLY A 93 7.56 -1.73 -22.21
CA GLY A 93 8.67 -1.78 -21.25
C GLY A 93 8.28 -2.46 -19.95
N ARG A 94 7.18 -2.02 -19.33
CA ARG A 94 6.59 -2.65 -18.15
C ARG A 94 6.27 -4.13 -18.35
N ARG A 95 5.72 -4.51 -19.50
CA ARG A 95 5.44 -5.92 -19.81
C ARG A 95 6.71 -6.77 -19.83
N LYS A 96 7.76 -6.31 -20.52
CA LYS A 96 9.04 -7.03 -20.59
C LYS A 96 9.77 -7.06 -19.25
N PHE A 97 9.69 -5.97 -18.49
CA PHE A 97 10.25 -5.93 -17.15
C PHE A 97 9.50 -6.87 -16.20
N ARG A 98 8.16 -6.93 -16.29
CA ARG A 98 7.36 -7.89 -15.52
C ARG A 98 7.73 -9.33 -15.84
N GLU A 99 7.89 -9.68 -17.13
CA GLU A 99 8.34 -11.02 -17.53
C GLU A 99 9.65 -11.41 -16.83
N PHE A 100 10.60 -10.46 -16.75
CA PHE A 100 11.85 -10.62 -16.04
C PHE A 100 11.66 -10.77 -14.53
N LEU A 101 10.92 -9.86 -13.88
CA LEU A 101 10.66 -9.93 -12.43
C LEU A 101 9.98 -11.24 -12.04
N ARG A 102 9.03 -11.73 -12.85
CA ARG A 102 8.38 -13.02 -12.62
C ARG A 102 9.35 -14.18 -12.69
N SER A 103 10.35 -14.12 -13.57
CA SER A 103 11.41 -15.15 -13.63
C SER A 103 12.31 -15.16 -12.41
N GLU A 104 12.29 -14.08 -11.63
CA GLU A 104 13.06 -13.90 -10.39
C GLU A 104 12.17 -13.85 -9.14
N TYR A 105 10.89 -14.21 -9.27
CA TYR A 105 9.92 -14.23 -8.17
C TYR A 105 9.79 -12.89 -7.43
N SER A 106 9.81 -11.77 -8.17
CA SER A 106 9.75 -10.41 -7.63
C SER A 106 8.75 -9.50 -8.35
N GLU A 107 7.77 -10.09 -9.06
CA GLU A 107 6.81 -9.33 -9.88
C GLU A 107 5.82 -8.50 -9.07
N GLU A 108 5.58 -8.87 -7.81
CA GLU A 108 4.72 -8.15 -6.87
C GLU A 108 5.17 -6.69 -6.68
N ASN A 109 6.46 -6.40 -6.79
CA ASN A 109 7.00 -5.05 -6.68
C ASN A 109 6.45 -4.11 -7.77
N LEU A 110 6.40 -4.59 -9.02
CA LEU A 110 5.85 -3.81 -10.12
C LEU A 110 4.33 -3.72 -10.04
N LEU A 111 3.66 -4.80 -9.66
CA LEU A 111 2.21 -4.83 -9.53
C LEU A 111 1.71 -3.90 -8.43
N PHE A 112 2.40 -3.88 -7.28
CA PHE A 112 2.16 -2.92 -6.21
C PHE A 112 2.34 -1.49 -6.70
N TRP A 113 3.46 -1.20 -7.35
CA TRP A 113 3.74 0.15 -7.86
C TRP A 113 2.63 0.63 -8.80
N LEU A 114 2.14 -0.23 -9.70
CA LEU A 114 1.06 0.10 -10.62
C LEU A 114 -0.30 0.24 -9.93
N ALA A 115 -0.56 -0.55 -8.89
CA ALA A 115 -1.80 -0.42 -8.13
C ALA A 115 -1.86 0.94 -7.41
N CYS A 116 -0.73 1.45 -6.90
CA CYS A 116 -0.63 2.80 -6.35
C CYS A 116 -0.90 3.88 -7.42
N GLU A 117 -0.36 3.73 -8.63
CA GLU A 117 -0.64 4.68 -9.73
C GLU A 117 -2.14 4.76 -10.09
N GLU A 118 -2.89 3.66 -10.00
CA GLU A 118 -4.34 3.68 -10.22
C GLU A 118 -5.12 4.25 -9.04
N LEU A 119 -4.58 4.13 -7.83
CA LEU A 119 -5.15 4.79 -6.67
C LEU A 119 -5.01 6.31 -6.81
N HIS A 120 -3.87 6.81 -7.29
CA HIS A 120 -3.63 8.25 -7.51
C HIS A 120 -4.58 8.89 -8.51
N LYS A 121 -5.10 8.11 -9.47
CA LYS A 121 -6.06 8.59 -10.48
C LYS A 121 -7.49 8.63 -9.97
N GLU A 122 -7.76 8.04 -8.82
CA GLU A 122 -9.10 7.95 -8.28
C GLU A 122 -9.58 9.30 -7.73
N THR A 123 -10.86 9.59 -7.94
CA THR A 123 -11.48 10.84 -7.46
C THR A 123 -12.64 10.59 -6.52
N ASN A 124 -13.23 9.39 -6.56
CA ASN A 124 -14.32 9.00 -5.70
C ASN A 124 -13.79 8.43 -4.38
N SER A 125 -14.09 9.10 -3.26
CA SER A 125 -13.64 8.70 -1.92
C SER A 125 -14.00 7.25 -1.54
N ALA A 126 -15.17 6.73 -1.94
CA ALA A 126 -15.52 5.33 -1.67
C ALA A 126 -14.69 4.35 -2.50
N SER A 127 -14.30 4.73 -3.72
CA SER A 127 -13.39 3.94 -4.56
C SER A 127 -11.96 4.00 -4.03
N VAL A 128 -11.52 5.15 -3.49
CA VAL A 128 -10.22 5.29 -2.82
C VAL A 128 -10.12 4.33 -1.64
N GLU A 129 -11.12 4.33 -0.76
CA GLU A 129 -11.15 3.46 0.42
C GLU A 129 -11.08 1.98 0.02
N GLU A 130 -11.92 1.55 -0.94
CA GLU A 130 -11.94 0.15 -1.38
C GLU A 130 -10.64 -0.25 -2.09
N LYS A 131 -10.10 0.59 -2.99
CA LYS A 131 -8.82 0.31 -3.67
C LYS A 131 -7.68 0.26 -2.65
N ALA A 132 -7.63 1.18 -1.70
CA ALA A 132 -6.58 1.19 -0.67
C ALA A 132 -6.64 -0.08 0.19
N ARG A 133 -7.84 -0.53 0.55
CA ARG A 133 -8.03 -1.80 1.27
C ARG A 133 -7.48 -2.99 0.47
N LEU A 134 -7.82 -3.07 -0.82
CA LEU A 134 -7.33 -4.13 -1.70
C LEU A 134 -5.81 -4.10 -1.85
N ILE A 135 -5.21 -2.92 -2.04
CA ILE A 135 -3.75 -2.76 -2.12
C ILE A 135 -3.09 -3.22 -0.82
N TYR A 136 -3.65 -2.83 0.33
CA TYR A 136 -3.12 -3.24 1.62
C TYR A 136 -3.17 -4.76 1.79
N GLU A 137 -4.31 -5.39 1.52
CA GLU A 137 -4.49 -6.83 1.64
C GLU A 137 -3.57 -7.61 0.70
N ASP A 138 -3.42 -7.15 -0.54
CA ASP A 138 -2.62 -7.84 -1.55
C ASP A 138 -1.11 -7.62 -1.38
N TYR A 139 -0.65 -6.45 -0.95
CA TYR A 139 0.80 -6.14 -1.03
C TYR A 139 1.43 -5.73 0.30
N ILE A 140 0.64 -5.25 1.27
CA ILE A 140 1.20 -4.77 2.55
C ILE A 140 1.03 -5.81 3.64
N SER A 141 -0.11 -6.51 3.69
CA SER A 141 -0.40 -7.51 4.73
C SER A 141 0.70 -8.57 4.83
N ILE A 142 1.15 -8.83 6.06
CA ILE A 142 2.16 -9.87 6.36
C ILE A 142 1.66 -11.30 6.08
N LEU A 143 0.35 -11.44 5.83
CA LEU A 143 -0.27 -12.71 5.46
C LEU A 143 -0.43 -12.85 3.94
N SER A 144 -0.08 -11.80 3.17
CA SER A 144 -0.22 -11.84 1.73
C SER A 144 0.89 -12.68 1.10
N PRO A 145 0.57 -13.56 0.14
CA PRO A 145 1.59 -14.23 -0.68
C PRO A 145 2.32 -13.28 -1.65
N LYS A 146 1.84 -12.04 -1.82
CA LYS A 146 2.45 -11.01 -2.68
C LYS A 146 2.98 -9.82 -1.85
N GLU A 147 3.26 -10.04 -0.57
CA GLU A 147 3.80 -9.00 0.32
C GLU A 147 5.07 -8.37 -0.28
N VAL A 148 5.10 -7.05 -0.39
CA VAL A 148 6.29 -6.31 -0.80
C VAL A 148 7.21 -6.07 0.41
N SER A 149 8.52 -6.13 0.19
CA SER A 149 9.51 -5.89 1.24
C SER A 149 9.63 -4.41 1.57
N LEU A 150 9.03 -3.99 2.68
CA LEU A 150 9.13 -2.62 3.21
C LEU A 150 9.92 -2.56 4.51
N ASP A 151 10.59 -1.44 4.75
CA ASP A 151 11.17 -1.19 6.08
C ASP A 151 10.08 -0.91 7.13
N SER A 152 10.43 -1.08 8.40
CA SER A 152 9.48 -0.94 9.51
C SER A 152 8.86 0.45 9.60
N SER A 153 9.61 1.50 9.28
CA SER A 153 9.14 2.88 9.36
C SER A 153 8.12 3.20 8.27
N THR A 154 8.38 2.76 7.04
CA THR A 154 7.45 2.88 5.92
C THR A 154 6.17 2.10 6.16
N ARG A 155 6.28 0.88 6.71
CA ARG A 155 5.12 0.05 7.08
C ARG A 155 4.26 0.71 8.16
N GLU A 156 4.87 1.34 9.15
CA GLU A 156 4.15 2.09 10.19
C GLU A 156 3.39 3.29 9.61
N ILE A 157 4.01 4.05 8.69
CA ILE A 157 3.36 5.16 7.99
C ILE A 157 2.12 4.68 7.24
N VAL A 158 2.24 3.60 6.46
CA VAL A 158 1.10 3.01 5.73
C VAL A 158 0.00 2.58 6.70
N ASN A 159 0.33 1.89 7.79
CA ASN A 159 -0.67 1.45 8.78
C ASN A 159 -1.44 2.63 9.40
N ASN A 160 -0.76 3.75 9.66
CA ASN A 160 -1.41 4.96 10.16
C ASN A 160 -2.33 5.61 9.12
N ASN A 161 -1.89 5.64 7.85
CA ASN A 161 -2.69 6.16 6.74
C ASN A 161 -3.96 5.35 6.49
N MET A 162 -3.95 4.05 6.78
CA MET A 162 -5.12 3.18 6.58
C MET A 162 -6.27 3.40 7.56
N VAL A 163 -6.12 4.27 8.57
CA VAL A 163 -7.24 4.67 9.44
C VAL A 163 -8.26 5.51 8.67
N ASP A 164 -7.79 6.36 7.75
CA ASP A 164 -8.59 7.18 6.85
C ASP A 164 -7.83 7.30 5.50
N PRO A 165 -7.94 6.27 4.63
CA PRO A 165 -7.09 6.16 3.46
C PRO A 165 -7.39 7.26 2.44
N THR A 166 -6.32 7.90 1.96
CA THR A 166 -6.36 8.86 0.86
C THR A 166 -5.67 8.28 -0.37
N ILE A 167 -5.74 8.99 -1.50
CA ILE A 167 -4.98 8.60 -2.69
C ILE A 167 -3.46 8.50 -2.43
N HIS A 168 -2.96 9.21 -1.41
CA HIS A 168 -1.56 9.26 -1.02
C HIS A 168 -1.17 8.24 0.06
N ALA A 169 -2.04 7.29 0.41
CA ALA A 169 -1.84 6.37 1.52
C ALA A 169 -0.55 5.55 1.42
N PHE A 170 -0.05 5.32 0.20
CA PHE A 170 1.09 4.44 -0.09
C PHE A 170 2.31 5.17 -0.68
N ASP A 171 2.36 6.50 -0.72
CA ASP A 171 3.41 7.25 -1.46
C ASP A 171 4.84 6.88 -1.04
N GLU A 172 5.09 6.79 0.27
CA GLU A 172 6.42 6.40 0.79
C GLU A 172 6.75 4.94 0.48
N ALA A 173 5.76 4.04 0.56
CA ALA A 173 5.94 2.63 0.21
C ALA A 173 6.19 2.46 -1.30
N GLN A 174 5.41 3.13 -2.14
CA GLN A 174 5.56 3.11 -3.59
C GLN A 174 6.93 3.62 -4.02
N LYS A 175 7.41 4.71 -3.41
CA LYS A 175 8.75 5.26 -3.64
C LYS A 175 9.85 4.30 -3.23
N GLN A 176 9.73 3.64 -2.08
CA GLN A 176 10.69 2.63 -1.65
C GLN A 176 10.78 1.46 -2.63
N ILE A 177 9.64 0.92 -3.07
CA ILE A 177 9.59 -0.19 -4.03
C ILE A 177 10.10 0.23 -5.41
N TYR A 178 9.81 1.46 -5.85
CA TYR A 178 10.40 2.01 -7.07
C TYR A 178 11.94 2.04 -6.99
N ILE A 179 12.50 2.54 -5.88
CA ILE A 179 13.96 2.59 -5.67
C ILE A 179 14.57 1.19 -5.59
N LEU A 180 13.88 0.24 -4.96
CA LEU A 180 14.28 -1.17 -4.90
C LEU A 180 14.43 -1.74 -6.32
N MET A 181 13.38 -1.63 -7.15
CA MET A 181 13.41 -2.10 -8.53
C MET A 181 14.49 -1.38 -9.36
N LEU A 182 14.60 -0.06 -9.23
CA LEU A 182 15.59 0.76 -9.93
C LEU A 182 17.03 0.35 -9.62
N ARG A 183 17.34 0.06 -8.34
CA ARG A 183 18.71 -0.18 -7.90
C ARG A 183 19.13 -1.64 -8.01
N ASP A 184 18.20 -2.58 -7.89
CA ASP A 184 18.49 -4.00 -7.93
C ASP A 184 18.03 -4.66 -9.24
N SER A 185 16.71 -4.72 -9.46
CA SER A 185 16.16 -5.55 -10.54
C SER A 185 16.41 -4.96 -11.92
N PHE A 186 16.39 -3.63 -12.07
CA PHE A 186 16.56 -2.96 -13.36
C PHE A 186 17.96 -3.13 -13.97
N PRO A 187 19.08 -2.94 -13.24
CA PRO A 187 20.41 -3.26 -13.75
C PRO A 187 20.54 -4.73 -14.15
N ARG A 188 19.94 -5.65 -13.39
CA ARG A 188 19.96 -7.09 -13.70
C ARG A 188 19.11 -7.40 -14.94
N PHE A 189 17.98 -6.72 -15.13
CA PHE A 189 17.16 -6.79 -16.33
C PHE A 189 17.95 -6.39 -17.58
N LEU A 190 18.63 -5.24 -17.58
CA LEU A 190 19.41 -4.77 -18.74
C LEU A 190 20.55 -5.73 -19.11
N ASN A 191 21.16 -6.41 -18.13
CA ASN A 191 22.23 -7.38 -18.34
C ASN A 191 21.72 -8.82 -18.62
N SER A 192 20.42 -9.05 -18.49
CA SER A 192 19.81 -10.37 -18.62
C SER A 192 19.92 -10.91 -20.05
N LYS A 193 19.83 -12.24 -20.18
CA LYS A 193 19.69 -12.88 -21.50
C LYS A 193 18.39 -12.46 -22.19
N MET A 194 17.33 -12.22 -21.40
CA MET A 194 16.04 -11.79 -21.90
C MET A 194 16.14 -10.47 -22.66
N PHE A 195 16.78 -9.46 -22.07
CA PHE A 195 16.95 -8.15 -22.69
C PHE A 195 17.89 -8.18 -23.91
N ARG A 196 18.99 -8.94 -23.82
CA ARG A 196 19.91 -9.13 -24.96
C ARG A 196 19.24 -9.79 -26.16
N ASN A 197 18.48 -10.87 -25.92
CA ASN A 197 17.73 -11.55 -26.98
C ASN A 197 16.66 -10.65 -27.59
N LEU A 198 16.01 -9.80 -26.79
CA LEU A 198 15.06 -8.81 -27.26
C LEU A 198 15.73 -7.82 -28.23
N MET A 199 16.85 -7.23 -27.83
CA MET A 199 17.62 -6.31 -28.70
C MET A 199 18.03 -6.98 -30.00
N GLU A 200 18.59 -8.19 -29.94
CA GLU A 200 19.02 -8.93 -31.14
C GLU A 200 17.85 -9.25 -32.08
N THR A 201 16.71 -9.67 -31.52
CA THR A 201 15.51 -9.98 -32.30
C THR A 201 14.99 -8.75 -33.04
N VAL A 202 15.00 -7.59 -32.39
CA VAL A 202 14.50 -6.34 -32.99
C VAL A 202 15.50 -5.79 -34.00
N SER A 203 16.81 -5.81 -33.71
CA SER A 203 17.84 -5.36 -34.67
C SER A 203 17.87 -6.17 -35.97
N ARG A 204 17.53 -7.46 -35.93
CA ARG A 204 17.44 -8.30 -37.15
C ARG A 204 16.21 -8.00 -38.01
N ARG A 205 15.22 -7.29 -37.48
CA ARG A 205 13.96 -6.94 -38.16
C ARG A 205 13.96 -5.54 -38.74
N GLU A 206 14.93 -4.70 -38.37
CA GLU A 206 15.15 -3.39 -38.98
C GLU A 206 15.87 -3.60 -40.34
N PRO A 207 15.32 -3.13 -41.47
CA PRO A 207 15.91 -3.28 -42.80
C PRO A 207 17.18 -2.45 -43.03
#